data_AF-A0A7X0IDD6-F1
#
_entry.id   AF-A0A7X0IDD6-F1
#
_cell.length_a   1.000
_cell.length_b   1.000
_cell.length_c   1.000
_cell.angle_alpha   90.00
_cell.angle_beta   90.00
_cell.angle_gamma   90.00
#
_symmetry.space_group_name_H-M   'P 1'
#
loop_
_entity.id
_entity.type
_entity.pdbx_description
1 polymer ?
#
loop_
_entity_poly.entity_id
_entity_poly.type
_entity_poly.pdbx_seq_one_letter_code
_entity_poly.pdbx_strand_id
1 'polypeptide(L)'
;MSTFATEILDAYLDFYRHEWGRGIIPLHDPLAAGVLLDPSFATAWVDGPVNVVGHRFTSRARLMRTHDGLPPAFPSTPAPPTRVVTAVDAPRFVADFVEVLSR
;
A
#
# COMPACT_ATOMS: atom_id res chain seq x y z
N MET A 1 12.11 8.60 20.69
CA MET A 1 10.94 7.80 20.25
C MET A 1 9.71 8.32 20.99
N SER A 2 8.80 8.97 20.27
CA SER A 2 7.57 9.50 20.86
C SER A 2 6.72 8.37 21.46
N THR A 3 6.33 8.50 22.72
CA THR A 3 5.48 7.52 23.43
C THR A 3 4.20 7.21 22.64
N PHE A 4 3.60 8.24 22.03
CA PHE A 4 2.36 8.12 21.26
C PHE A 4 2.50 7.23 20.01
N ALA A 5 3.55 7.42 19.22
CA ALA A 5 3.76 6.62 18.01
C ALA A 5 4.01 5.15 18.35
N THR A 6 4.73 4.90 19.45
CA THR A 6 5.00 3.56 19.95
C THR A 6 3.70 2.87 20.38
N GLU A 7 2.85 3.56 21.15
CA GLU A 7 1.57 3.03 21.62
C GLU A 7 0.64 2.65 20.45
N ILE A 8 0.59 3.47 19.39
CA ILE A 8 -0.21 3.14 18.19
C ILE A 8 0.32 1.89 17.49
N LEU A 9 1.64 1.82 17.28
CA LEU A 9 2.26 0.70 16.57
C LEU A 9 2.13 -0.60 17.37
N ASP A 10 2.25 -0.55 18.70
CA ASP A 10 2.03 -1.69 19.59
C ASP A 10 0.57 -2.17 19.53
N ALA A 11 -0.41 -1.27 19.57
CA ALA A 11 -1.81 -1.63 19.43
C ALA A 11 -2.10 -2.31 18.08
N TYR A 12 -1.50 -1.81 16.99
CA TYR A 12 -1.60 -2.44 15.67
C TYR A 12 -0.93 -3.82 15.63
N LEU A 13 0.22 -3.97 16.30
CA LEU A 13 0.94 -5.23 16.37
C LEU A 13 0.10 -6.30 17.08
N ASP A 14 -0.56 -5.95 18.18
CA ASP A 14 -1.43 -6.86 18.91
C ASP A 14 -2.67 -7.25 18.10
N PHE A 15 -3.26 -6.30 17.37
CA PHE A 15 -4.34 -6.60 16.42
C PHE A 15 -3.90 -7.64 15.36
N TYR A 16 -2.77 -7.43 14.68
CA TYR A 16 -2.32 -8.35 13.64
C TYR A 16 -1.79 -9.68 14.20
N ARG A 17 -1.26 -9.70 15.43
CA ARG A 17 -0.98 -10.95 16.15
C ARG A 17 -2.25 -11.75 16.38
N HIS A 18 -3.35 -11.08 16.78
CA HIS A 18 -4.64 -11.73 16.98
C HIS A 18 -5.23 -12.26 15.67
N GLU A 19 -5.31 -11.42 14.63
CA GLU A 19 -5.97 -11.76 13.37
C GLU A 19 -5.15 -12.74 12.52
N TRP A 20 -3.82 -12.59 12.47
CA TRP A 20 -2.94 -13.32 11.53
C TRP A 20 -1.91 -14.23 12.20
N GLY A 21 -1.86 -14.28 13.54
CA GLY A 21 -0.90 -15.09 14.28
C GLY A 21 0.56 -14.63 14.12
N ARG A 22 0.79 -13.38 13.66
CA ARG A 22 2.13 -12.85 13.39
C ARG A 22 2.28 -11.44 13.93
N GLY A 23 3.43 -11.18 14.56
CA GLY A 23 3.85 -9.83 14.97
C GLY A 23 4.43 -9.03 13.82
N ILE A 24 3.63 -8.80 12.78
CA ILE A 24 3.98 -7.92 11.66
C ILE A 24 2.81 -6.97 11.42
N ILE A 25 3.12 -5.74 11.03
CA ILE A 25 2.11 -4.75 10.66
C ILE A 25 2.41 -4.24 9.25
N PRO A 26 1.41 -4.12 8.37
CA PRO A 26 1.57 -3.39 7.14
C PRO A 26 1.50 -1.89 7.40
N LEU A 27 2.43 -1.13 6.81
CA LEU A 27 2.50 0.33 6.91
C LEU A 27 1.91 1.00 5.66
N HIS A 28 0.65 0.71 5.33
CA HIS A 28 0.03 1.16 4.08
C HIS A 28 0.00 2.69 3.94
N ASP A 29 -0.64 3.39 4.88
CA ASP A 29 -0.80 4.85 4.82
C ASP A 29 0.53 5.59 5.03
N PRO A 30 1.41 5.18 5.98
CA PRO A 30 2.74 5.76 6.07
C PRO A 30 3.54 5.64 4.77
N LEU A 31 3.49 4.49 4.09
CA LEU A 31 4.19 4.31 2.82
C LEU A 31 3.60 5.20 1.72
N ALA A 32 2.28 5.34 1.65
CA ALA A 32 1.64 6.25 0.69
C ALA A 32 2.07 7.70 0.91
N ALA A 33 2.14 8.15 2.17
CA ALA A 33 2.66 9.47 2.53
C ALA A 33 4.17 9.60 2.20
N GLY A 34 4.95 8.55 2.47
CA GLY A 34 6.36 8.49 2.12
C GLY A 34 6.60 8.65 0.62
N VAL A 35 5.86 7.93 -0.22
CA VAL A 35 5.94 8.04 -1.68
C VAL A 35 5.51 9.43 -2.17
N LEU A 36 4.55 10.08 -1.50
CA LEU A 36 4.16 11.45 -1.82
C LEU A 36 5.30 12.46 -1.56
N LEU A 37 6.06 12.27 -0.47
CA LEU A 37 7.17 13.15 -0.08
C LEU A 37 8.46 12.85 -0.87
N ASP A 38 8.75 11.58 -1.11
CA ASP A 38 9.88 11.09 -1.88
C ASP A 38 9.42 9.97 -2.83
N PRO A 39 9.12 10.29 -4.11
CA PRO A 39 8.70 9.32 -5.09
C PRO A 39 9.72 8.20 -5.37
N SER A 40 10.98 8.36 -4.99
CA SER A 40 12.02 7.34 -5.22
C SER A 40 11.85 6.09 -4.34
N PHE A 41 10.97 6.14 -3.32
CA PHE A 41 10.55 4.93 -2.62
C PHE A 41 9.79 3.96 -3.53
N ALA A 42 9.11 4.44 -4.59
CA ALA A 42 8.46 3.59 -5.59
C ALA A 42 9.50 3.15 -6.64
N THR A 43 9.89 1.88 -6.59
CA THR A 43 10.96 1.34 -7.45
C THR A 43 10.43 0.71 -8.73
N ALA A 44 9.13 0.41 -8.80
CA ALA A 44 8.45 0.00 -10.02
C ALA A 44 6.99 0.45 -10.03
N TRP A 45 6.46 0.69 -11.23
CA TRP A 45 5.07 1.05 -11.43
C TRP A 45 4.55 0.52 -12.77
N VAL A 46 3.22 0.43 -12.86
CA VAL A 46 2.49 0.16 -14.09
C VAL A 46 1.44 1.23 -14.29
N ASP A 47 1.37 1.79 -15.49
CA ASP A 47 0.32 2.72 -15.88
C ASP A 47 -0.82 1.97 -16.58
N GLY A 48 -2.06 2.24 -16.18
CA GLY A 48 -3.23 1.68 -16.84
C GLY A 48 -4.56 2.08 -16.20
N PRO A 49 -5.68 1.75 -16.85
CA PRO A 49 -6.99 2.08 -16.30
C PRO A 49 -7.20 1.35 -14.97
N VAL A 50 -7.67 2.06 -13.95
CA VAL A 50 -8.06 1.50 -12.66
C VAL A 50 -9.57 1.61 -12.52
N ASN A 51 -10.24 0.52 -12.18
CA ASN A 51 -11.66 0.55 -11.81
C ASN A 51 -11.84 0.14 -10.36
N VAL A 52 -12.84 0.73 -9.70
CA VAL A 52 -13.33 0.27 -8.41
C VAL A 52 -14.38 -0.80 -8.67
N VAL A 53 -14.08 -2.04 -8.30
CA VAL A 53 -14.95 -3.19 -8.51
C VAL A 53 -15.59 -3.59 -7.19
N GLY A 54 -16.93 -3.61 -7.15
CA GLY A 54 -17.72 -4.01 -6.00
C GLY A 54 -18.06 -5.51 -6.00
N HIS A 55 -17.96 -6.14 -4.83
CA HIS A 55 -18.40 -7.50 -4.52
C HIS A 55 -19.28 -7.47 -3.27
N ARG A 56 -20.58 -7.26 -3.46
CA ARG A 56 -21.61 -7.15 -2.40
C ARG A 56 -21.21 -6.19 -1.27
N PHE A 57 -20.52 -6.68 -0.26
CA PHE A 57 -20.12 -5.95 0.94
C PHE A 57 -18.72 -5.32 0.87
N THR A 58 -17.97 -5.53 -0.22
CA THR A 58 -16.60 -5.02 -0.36
C THR A 58 -16.39 -4.34 -1.70
N SER A 59 -15.54 -3.31 -1.75
CA SER A 59 -15.11 -2.67 -2.99
C SER A 59 -13.59 -2.62 -3.03
N ARG A 60 -13.00 -2.86 -4.20
CA ARG A 60 -11.55 -2.81 -4.39
C ARG A 60 -11.18 -2.10 -5.68
N ALA A 61 -10.24 -1.16 -5.60
CA ALA A 61 -9.57 -0.64 -6.77
C ALA A 61 -8.69 -1.74 -7.38
N ARG A 62 -8.73 -1.87 -8.70
CA ARG A 62 -7.96 -2.87 -9.44
C ARG A 62 -7.42 -2.24 -10.72
N LEU A 63 -6.16 -2.52 -11.02
CA LEU A 63 -5.59 -2.25 -12.35
C LEU A 63 -6.27 -3.18 -13.36
N MET A 64 -6.90 -2.62 -14.38
CA MET A 64 -7.64 -3.35 -15.43
C MET A 64 -6.69 -3.85 -16.52
N ARG A 65 -5.58 -4.45 -16.10
CA ARG A 65 -4.61 -5.12 -16.96
C ARG A 65 -4.10 -6.38 -16.27
N THR A 66 -3.95 -7.46 -17.03
CA THR A 66 -3.23 -8.64 -16.59
C THR A 66 -1.72 -8.38 -16.56
N HIS A 67 -0.95 -9.32 -16.01
CA HIS A 67 0.51 -9.24 -16.03
C HIS A 67 1.10 -9.14 -17.46
N ASP A 68 0.42 -9.70 -18.46
CA ASP A 68 0.78 -9.60 -19.89
C ASP A 68 0.29 -8.31 -20.56
N GLY A 69 -0.34 -7.40 -19.81
CA GLY A 69 -0.88 -6.14 -20.33
C GLY A 69 -2.23 -6.26 -21.07
N LEU A 70 -2.85 -7.45 -21.07
CA LEU A 70 -4.15 -7.69 -21.69
C LEU A 70 -5.31 -7.22 -20.78
N PRO A 71 -6.50 -6.91 -21.32
CA PRO A 71 -7.68 -6.67 -20.51
C PRO A 71 -8.03 -7.90 -19.63
N PRO A 72 -8.57 -7.69 -18.43
CA PRO A 72 -9.06 -8.78 -17.60
C PRO A 72 -10.29 -9.45 -18.24
N ALA A 73 -10.55 -10.71 -17.89
CA ALA A 73 -11.70 -11.47 -18.41
C ALA A 73 -13.06 -11.00 -17.85
N PHE A 74 -13.07 -10.13 -16.85
CA PHE A 74 -14.28 -9.56 -16.26
C PHE A 74 -14.54 -8.14 -16.79
N PRO A 75 -15.81 -7.65 -16.74
CA PRO A 75 -16.16 -6.34 -17.28
C PRO A 75 -15.34 -5.20 -16.63
N SER A 76 -14.87 -4.28 -17.47
CA SER A 76 -14.20 -3.04 -17.06
C SER A 76 -14.92 -1.83 -17.66
N THR A 77 -14.96 -0.72 -16.94
CA THR A 77 -15.42 0.57 -17.46
C THR A 77 -14.23 1.40 -17.96
N PRO A 78 -14.40 2.19 -19.03
CA PRO A 78 -13.38 3.14 -19.45
C PRO A 78 -12.97 4.05 -18.29
N ALA A 79 -11.66 4.18 -18.06
CA ALA A 79 -11.09 5.01 -17.01
C ALA A 79 -9.77 5.62 -17.50
N PRO A 80 -9.37 6.79 -16.99
CA PRO A 80 -8.07 7.38 -17.32
C PRO A 80 -6.93 6.47 -16.84
N PRO A 81 -5.76 6.51 -17.50
CA PRO A 81 -4.56 5.86 -17.00
C PRO A 81 -4.23 6.37 -15.60
N THR A 82 -4.01 5.44 -14.67
CA THR A 82 -3.54 5.71 -13.31
C THR A 82 -2.24 4.95 -13.09
N ARG A 83 -1.29 5.61 -12.43
CA ARG A 83 -0.03 4.98 -12.03
C ARG A 83 -0.23 4.12 -10.80
N VAL A 84 0.08 2.83 -10.90
CA VAL A 84 0.00 1.87 -9.80
C VAL A 84 1.40 1.46 -9.41
N VAL A 85 1.78 1.71 -8.16
CA VAL A 85 3.06 1.25 -7.60
C VAL A 85 2.99 -0.26 -7.40
N THR A 86 3.97 -0.97 -7.95
CA THR A 86 4.06 -2.44 -7.90
C THR A 86 5.27 -2.94 -7.11
N ALA A 87 6.28 -2.08 -6.89
CA ALA A 87 7.40 -2.37 -6.02
C ALA A 87 7.84 -1.09 -5.29
N VAL A 88 8.37 -1.29 -4.07
CA VAL A 88 8.92 -0.23 -3.24
C VAL A 88 10.24 -0.65 -2.61
N ASP A 89 11.08 0.33 -2.27
CA ASP A 89 12.24 0.13 -1.40
C ASP A 89 11.81 0.10 0.07
N ALA A 90 11.21 -1.03 0.47
CA ALA A 90 10.67 -1.20 1.82
C ALA A 90 11.73 -1.09 2.93
N PRO A 91 12.95 -1.67 2.81
CA PRO A 91 13.98 -1.52 3.83
C PRO A 91 14.37 -0.06 4.06
N ARG A 92 14.57 0.72 2.98
CA ARG A 92 14.89 2.14 3.10
C ARG A 92 13.74 2.91 3.75
N PHE A 93 12.51 2.68 3.28
CA PHE A 93 11.34 3.35 3.85
C PHE A 93 11.18 3.09 5.35
N VAL A 94 11.33 1.84 5.80
CA VAL A 94 11.19 1.50 7.22
C VAL A 94 12.28 2.16 8.06
N ALA A 95 13.53 2.20 7.57
CA ALA A 95 14.63 2.86 8.26
C ALA A 95 14.35 4.37 8.44
N ASP A 96 13.97 5.05 7.35
CA ASP A 96 13.67 6.49 7.36
C ASP A 96 12.45 6.79 8.25
N PHE A 97 11.42 5.96 8.18
CA PHE A 97 10.21 6.12 8.98
C PHE A 97 10.49 6.01 10.48
N VAL A 98 11.27 5.01 10.90
CA VAL A 98 11.68 4.84 12.30
C VAL A 98 12.57 5.99 12.75
N GLU A 99 13.48 6.48 11.90
CA GLU A 99 14.30 7.65 12.22
C GLU A 99 13.42 8.88 12.50
N VAL A 100 12.43 9.15 11.64
CA VAL A 100 11.51 10.28 11.80
C VAL A 100 10.69 10.18 13.09
N LEU A 101 10.17 8.99 13.43
CA LEU A 101 9.41 8.77 14.67
C LEU A 101 10.29 8.83 15.94
N SER A 102 11.59 8.67 15.78
CA SER A 102 12.55 8.65 16.88
C SER A 102 13.06 10.03 17.29
N ARG A 103 12.96 11.00 16.38
CA ARG A 103 13.21 12.43 16.62
C ARG A 103 12.16 13.03 17.56
#